data_AF-A0A838L3A9-F1
#
_entry.id   AF-A0A838L3A9-F1
#
_cell.length_a   1.000
_cell.length_b   1.000
_cell.length_c   1.000
_cell.angle_alpha   90.00
_cell.angle_beta   90.00
_cell.angle_gamma   90.00
#
_symmetry.space_group_name_H-M   'P 1'
#
loop_
_entity.id
_entity.type
_entity.pdbx_description
1 polymer ?
#
loop_
_entity_poly.entity_id
_entity_poly.type
_entity_poly.pdbx_seq_one_letter_code
_entity_poly.pdbx_strand_id
1 'polypeptide(L)' 'MTDNRQPVYVTIKQIAAMTGSSYSSAKRDAELPGFPDPYYFVKRKRWLRSEVEAYFASCCRPRS' A
#
# COMPACT_ATOMS: atom_id res chain seq x y z
N MET A 1 25.43 -1.60 0.51
CA MET A 1 24.68 -0.33 0.53
C MET A 1 23.40 -0.57 1.32
N THR A 2 23.39 -0.25 2.61
CA THR A 2 22.17 -0.31 3.43
C THR A 2 21.33 0.91 3.10
N ASP A 3 20.23 0.71 2.35
CA ASP A 3 19.25 1.74 2.06
C ASP A 3 18.64 2.20 3.38
N ASN A 4 19.19 3.28 3.94
CA ASN A 4 18.79 3.91 5.21
C ASN A 4 17.47 4.70 5.06
N ARG A 5 16.55 4.23 4.21
CA ARG A 5 15.23 4.85 4.11
C ARG A 5 14.41 4.41 5.31
N GLN A 6 14.16 5.35 6.20
CA GLN A 6 13.18 5.18 7.27
C GLN A 6 11.87 4.63 6.72
N PRO A 7 11.19 3.72 7.43
CA PRO A 7 9.92 3.16 6.98
C PRO A 7 8.90 4.29 6.77
N VAL A 8 8.51 4.51 5.51
CA VAL A 8 7.51 5.52 5.16
C VAL A 8 6.13 4.88 5.25
N TYR A 9 5.32 5.34 6.18
CA TYR A 9 3.95 4.88 6.35
C TYR A 9 2.96 5.74 5.57
N VAL A 10 2.01 5.11 4.90
CA VAL A 10 0.99 5.75 4.07
C VAL A 10 -0.43 5.46 4.55
N THR A 11 -1.33 6.39 4.25
CA THR A 11 -2.78 6.28 4.48
C THR A 11 -3.50 5.75 3.23
N ILE A 12 -4.74 5.26 3.35
CA ILE A 12 -5.57 4.93 2.16
C ILE A 12 -5.65 6.08 1.16
N LYS A 13 -5.76 7.34 1.64
CA LYS A 13 -5.81 8.51 0.75
C LYS A 13 -4.51 8.69 -0.04
N GLN A 14 -3.36 8.41 0.59
CA GLN A 14 -2.07 8.45 -0.10
C GLN A 14 -1.91 7.26 -1.05
N ILE A 15 -2.37 6.07 -0.67
CA ILE A 15 -2.38 4.89 -1.55
C ILE A 15 -3.18 5.19 -2.82
N ALA A 16 -4.39 5.75 -2.68
CA ALA A 16 -5.21 6.19 -3.81
C ALA A 16 -4.49 7.18 -4.73
N ALA A 17 -3.80 8.17 -4.16
CA ALA A 17 -3.01 9.12 -4.94
C ALA A 17 -1.81 8.46 -5.65
N MET A 18 -1.15 7.50 -5.01
CA MET A 18 0.00 6.77 -5.58
C MET A 18 -0.40 5.90 -6.77
N THR A 19 -1.60 5.30 -6.72
CA THR A 19 -2.11 4.41 -7.77
C THR A 19 -2.99 5.11 -8.79
N GLY A 20 -3.20 6.43 -8.67
CA GLY A 20 -4.13 7.18 -9.51
C GLY A 20 -5.59 6.72 -9.38
N SER A 21 -5.94 6.04 -8.28
CA SER A 21 -7.26 5.46 -8.05
C SER A 21 -8.13 6.32 -7.13
N SER A 22 -9.43 6.03 -7.10
CA SER A 22 -10.33 6.66 -6.14
C SER A 22 -10.07 6.16 -4.72
N TYR A 23 -10.44 6.96 -3.71
CA TYR A 23 -10.36 6.53 -2.30
C TYR A 23 -11.13 5.24 -2.04
N SER A 24 -12.32 5.11 -2.63
CA SER A 24 -13.18 3.92 -2.47
C SER A 24 -12.53 2.67 -3.06
N SER A 25 -11.89 2.80 -4.23
CA SER A 25 -11.12 1.72 -4.85
C SER A 25 -9.98 1.28 -3.95
N ALA A 26 -9.14 2.22 -3.51
CA ALA A 26 -8.00 1.91 -2.63
C ALA A 26 -8.45 1.31 -1.28
N LYS A 27 -9.59 1.74 -0.74
CA LYS A 27 -10.17 1.13 0.46
C LYS A 27 -10.57 -0.32 0.21
N ARG A 28 -11.24 -0.60 -0.90
CA ARG A 28 -11.64 -1.96 -1.28
C ARG A 28 -10.42 -2.85 -1.49
N ASP A 29 -9.39 -2.34 -2.16
CA ASP A 29 -8.14 -3.08 -2.39
C ASP A 29 -7.45 -3.42 -1.05
N ALA A 30 -7.48 -2.50 -0.08
CA ALA A 30 -6.95 -2.74 1.26
C ALA A 30 -7.73 -3.76 2.11
N GLU A 31 -8.90 -4.20 1.65
CA GLU A 31 -9.70 -5.28 2.26
C GLU A 31 -9.55 -6.61 1.50
N LEU A 32 -8.84 -6.63 0.37
CA LEU A 32 -8.62 -7.85 -0.40
C LEU A 32 -7.63 -8.80 0.28
N PRO A 33 -7.85 -10.12 0.15
CA PRO A 33 -6.86 -11.09 0.57
C PRO A 33 -5.57 -10.92 -0.24
N GLY A 34 -4.45 -10.80 0.46
CA GLY A 34 -3.13 -10.59 -0.16
C GLY A 34 -2.68 -9.14 -0.27
N PHE A 35 -3.52 -8.16 0.10
CA PHE A 35 -3.06 -6.79 0.30
C PHE A 35 -2.17 -6.72 1.56
N PRO A 36 -1.14 -5.84 1.61
CA PRO A 36 -0.29 -5.69 2.79
C PRO A 36 -1.08 -5.40 4.08
N ASP A 37 -0.63 -5.99 5.18
CA ASP A 37 -1.25 -5.78 6.48
C ASP A 37 -1.05 -4.35 6.99
N PRO A 38 -2.09 -3.73 7.58
CA PRO A 38 -1.96 -2.42 8.17
C PRO A 38 -1.23 -2.47 9.53
N TYR A 39 -0.34 -1.52 9.71
CA TYR A 39 0.19 -1.11 11.01
C TYR A 39 -0.80 -0.18 11.71
N TYR A 40 -0.97 -0.36 13.02
CA TYR A 40 -1.90 0.43 13.83
C TYR A 40 -1.13 1.43 14.70
N PHE A 41 -1.41 2.72 14.48
CA PHE A 41 -0.92 3.81 15.32
C PHE A 41 -2.11 4.43 16.04
N VAL A 42 -2.27 4.13 17.34
CA VAL A 42 -3.34 4.69 18.20
C VAL A 42 -4.71 4.64 17.50
N LYS A 43 -5.08 3.45 16.99
CA LYS A 43 -6.32 3.13 16.24
C LYS A 43 -6.39 3.55 14.76
N ARG A 44 -5.37 4.23 14.22
CA ARG A 44 -5.33 4.56 12.78
C ARG A 44 -4.52 3.52 12.01
N LYS A 45 -5.14 2.94 10.98
CA LYS A 45 -4.46 2.06 10.02
C LYS A 45 -3.50 2.85 9.13
N ARG A 46 -2.31 2.30 8.96
CA ARG A 46 -1.23 2.80 8.10
C ARG A 46 -0.58 1.62 7.41
N TRP A 47 -0.11 1.79 6.19
CA TRP A 47 0.57 0.73 5.44
C TRP A 47 2.00 1.14 5.16
N LEU A 48 2.90 0.18 5.07
CA LEU A 48 4.26 0.47 4.64
C LEU A 48 4.23 0.80 3.14
N ARG A 49 4.79 1.95 2.76
CA ARG A 49 4.78 2.42 1.37
C ARG A 49 5.38 1.39 0.41
N SER A 50 6.51 0.80 0.79
CA SER A 50 7.23 -0.17 -0.03
C SER A 50 6.44 -1.46 -0.26
N GLU A 51 5.70 -1.95 0.73
CA GLU A 51 4.86 -3.16 0.58
C GLU A 51 3.67 -2.88 -0.35
N VAL A 52 3.06 -1.70 -0.22
CA VAL A 52 1.98 -1.29 -1.11
C VAL A 52 2.47 -1.15 -2.55
N GLU A 53 3.63 -0.50 -2.76
CA GLU A 53 4.25 -0.39 -4.08
C GLU A 53 4.59 -1.77 -4.66
N ALA A 54 5.13 -2.69 -3.84
CA ALA A 54 5.43 -4.06 -4.25
C ALA A 54 4.17 -4.84 -4.63
N TYR A 55 3.07 -4.68 -3.87
CA TYR A 55 1.79 -5.31 -4.17
C TYR A 55 1.27 -4.87 -5.55
N PHE A 56 1.18 -3.56 -5.81
CA PHE A 56 0.69 -3.07 -7.09
C PHE A 56 1.64 -3.42 -8.26
N ALA A 57 2.95 -3.40 -8.03
CA ALA A 57 3.92 -3.86 -9.01
C ALA A 57 3.74 -5.36 -9.35
N SER A 58 3.35 -6.18 -8.36
CA SER A 58 3.07 -7.60 -8.57
C SER A 58 1.77 -7.84 -9.34
N CYS A 59 0.73 -7.03 -9.13
CA CYS A 59 -0.54 -7.10 -9.85
C CYS A 59 -0.40 -6.75 -11.35
N CYS A 60 0.55 -5.89 -11.71
CA CYS A 60 0.78 -5.47 -13.10
C CYS A 60 1.69 -6.42 -13.91
N ARG A 61 2.17 -7.54 -13.34
CA ARG A 61 2.96 -8.50 -14.12
C ARG A 61 2.03 -9.29 -15.05
N PRO A 62 2.22 -9.24 -16.38
CA PRO A 62 1.55 -10.20 -17.26
C PRO A 62 1.99 -11.60 -16.82
N ARG A 63 1.03 -12.50 -16.61
CA ARG A 63 1.31 -13.93 -16.58
C ARG A 63 1.83 -14.29 -17.97
N SER A 64 3.16 -14.36 -18.11
CA SER A 64 3.81 -15.01 -19.25
C SER A 64 3.47 -16.49 -19.29
#